data_AF-A0A8H2PKK6-F1
#
_entry.id   AF-A0A8H2PKK6-F1
#
_cell.length_a   1.000
_cell.length_b   1.000
_cell.length_c   1.000
_cell.angle_alpha   90.00
_cell.angle_beta   90.00
_cell.angle_gamma   90.00
#
_symmetry.space_group_name_H-M   'P 1'
#
loop_
_entity.id
_entity.type
_entity.pdbx_description
1 polymer ?
#
loop_
_entity_poly.entity_id
_entity_poly.type
_entity_poly.pdbx_seq_one_letter_code
_entity_poly.pdbx_strand_id
1 'polypeptide(L)'
;ESTAKVYKQRLIDISWFMRSLNEPIARQANREDNCTGHFWEGRFTSQALLDEGALLSCMAYVDLNPVRAAIAATPEQSDFTSIQLRIKAAIKGEQPKKLLPFVGNDHHKKTKGIRFSLQDYLTLVDETGRVLREDKRGVINAEVTDILSRLHLSDESWLKLTNDFEAIFTGAVGTVEHLCEFSAHVGLQRTHGIANAKACLNSA
;
A
#
# COMPACT_ATOMS: atom_id res chain seq x y z
N GLU A 1 -45.73 -2.31 2.15
CA GLU A 1 -44.89 -2.38 3.38
C GLU A 1 -43.98 -3.61 3.46
N SER A 2 -44.44 -4.82 3.07
CA SER A 2 -43.63 -6.05 3.10
C SER A 2 -42.34 -5.98 2.27
N THR A 3 -42.38 -5.45 1.04
CA THR A 3 -41.21 -5.35 0.15
C THR A 3 -40.10 -4.47 0.72
N ALA A 4 -40.46 -3.33 1.33
CA ALA A 4 -39.48 -2.42 1.92
C ALA A 4 -38.75 -3.05 3.12
N LYS A 5 -39.47 -3.85 3.92
CA LYS A 5 -38.88 -4.60 5.05
C LYS A 5 -37.90 -5.66 4.55
N VAL A 6 -38.24 -6.36 3.47
CA VAL A 6 -37.34 -7.36 2.84
C VAL A 6 -36.07 -6.69 2.31
N TYR A 7 -36.18 -5.55 1.63
CA TYR A 7 -34.98 -4.85 1.14
C TYR A 7 -34.10 -4.33 2.26
N LYS A 8 -34.67 -3.81 3.35
CA LYS A 8 -33.88 -3.41 4.53
C LYS A 8 -33.11 -4.59 5.13
N GLN A 9 -33.74 -5.77 5.24
CA GLN A 9 -33.05 -6.96 5.74
C GLN A 9 -31.89 -7.38 4.83
N ARG A 10 -32.10 -7.34 3.51
CA ARG A 10 -31.08 -7.69 2.52
C ARG A 10 -29.88 -6.74 2.51
N LEU A 11 -30.08 -5.45 2.82
CA LEU A 11 -29.01 -4.46 2.84
C LEU A 11 -27.98 -4.68 3.96
N ILE A 12 -28.37 -5.36 5.05
CA ILE A 12 -27.49 -5.65 6.18
C ILE A 12 -27.01 -7.11 6.21
N ASP A 13 -27.44 -7.92 5.24
CA ASP A 13 -27.09 -9.33 5.14
C ASP A 13 -25.88 -9.51 4.21
N ILE A 14 -24.73 -9.85 4.80
CA ILE A 14 -23.48 -10.10 4.08
C ILE A 14 -23.64 -11.23 3.06
N SER A 15 -24.41 -12.27 3.36
CA SER A 15 -24.65 -13.38 2.43
C SER A 15 -25.42 -12.91 1.21
N TRP A 16 -26.38 -12.01 1.40
CA TRP A 16 -27.13 -11.42 0.29
C TRP A 16 -26.26 -10.48 -0.56
N PHE A 17 -25.41 -9.70 0.09
CA PHE A 17 -24.42 -8.87 -0.59
C PHE A 17 -23.47 -9.71 -1.44
N MET A 18 -22.84 -10.74 -0.85
CA MET A 18 -21.90 -11.62 -1.54
C MET A 18 -22.57 -12.37 -2.70
N ARG A 19 -23.82 -12.82 -2.54
CA ARG A 19 -24.59 -13.41 -3.64
C ARG A 19 -24.74 -12.41 -4.80
N SER A 20 -25.13 -11.18 -4.49
CA SER A 20 -25.39 -10.14 -5.49
C SER A 20 -24.11 -9.67 -6.19
N LEU A 21 -22.96 -9.77 -5.51
CA LEU A 21 -21.64 -9.47 -6.07
C LEU A 21 -21.10 -10.63 -6.93
N ASN A 22 -21.15 -11.85 -6.42
CA ASN A 22 -20.48 -13.00 -7.03
C ASN A 22 -21.21 -13.55 -8.26
N GLU A 23 -22.56 -13.47 -8.29
CA GLU A 23 -23.34 -14.01 -9.40
C GLU A 23 -23.05 -13.29 -10.74
N PRO A 24 -23.11 -11.95 -10.83
CA PRO A 24 -22.83 -11.26 -12.08
C PRO A 24 -21.41 -11.51 -12.59
N ILE A 25 -20.42 -11.52 -11.70
CA ILE A 25 -19.01 -11.80 -12.03
C ILE A 25 -18.87 -13.22 -12.61
N ALA A 26 -19.46 -14.23 -11.95
CA ALA A 26 -19.42 -15.60 -12.43
C ALA A 26 -20.08 -15.76 -13.82
N ARG A 27 -21.24 -15.12 -14.03
CA ARG A 27 -21.93 -15.14 -15.34
C ARG A 27 -21.10 -14.47 -16.43
N GLN A 28 -20.44 -13.35 -16.09
CA GLN A 28 -19.61 -12.61 -17.03
C GLN A 28 -18.36 -13.43 -17.41
N ALA A 29 -17.62 -13.94 -16.43
CA ALA A 29 -16.42 -14.73 -16.68
C ALA A 29 -16.71 -16.00 -17.50
N ASN A 30 -17.77 -16.75 -17.16
CA ASN A 30 -18.18 -17.92 -17.96
C ASN A 30 -18.52 -17.55 -19.41
N ARG A 31 -19.11 -16.37 -19.64
CA ARG A 31 -19.42 -15.88 -20.99
C ARG A 31 -18.15 -15.50 -21.75
N GLU A 32 -17.20 -14.83 -21.09
CA GLU A 32 -15.91 -14.45 -21.66
C GLU A 32 -15.10 -15.68 -22.09
N ASP A 33 -15.14 -16.76 -21.30
CA ASP A 33 -14.43 -18.01 -21.57
C ASP A 33 -15.23 -19.02 -22.44
N ASN A 34 -16.42 -18.65 -22.91
CA ASN A 34 -17.34 -19.52 -23.65
C ASN A 34 -17.62 -20.87 -22.96
N CYS A 35 -17.71 -20.87 -21.63
CA CYS A 35 -17.93 -22.06 -20.81
C CYS A 35 -19.20 -21.96 -19.96
N THR A 36 -19.58 -23.07 -19.33
CA THR A 36 -20.71 -23.13 -18.40
C THR A 36 -20.32 -23.90 -17.16
N GLY A 37 -20.83 -23.50 -15.99
CA GLY A 37 -20.60 -24.24 -14.75
C GLY A 37 -20.32 -23.32 -13.56
N HIS A 38 -19.76 -23.91 -12.51
CA HIS A 38 -19.37 -23.19 -11.30
C HIS A 38 -18.07 -22.43 -11.54
N PHE A 39 -18.12 -21.10 -11.38
CA PHE A 39 -16.94 -20.23 -11.47
C PHE A 39 -16.15 -20.16 -10.15
N TRP A 40 -16.86 -20.10 -9.01
CA TRP A 40 -16.25 -20.01 -7.68
C TRP A 40 -16.06 -21.40 -7.05
N GLU A 41 -14.94 -21.60 -6.34
CA GLU A 41 -14.60 -22.86 -5.67
C GLU A 41 -15.57 -23.24 -4.54
N GLY A 42 -16.17 -22.26 -3.86
CA GLY A 42 -17.05 -22.50 -2.73
C GLY A 42 -17.78 -21.27 -2.20
N ARG A 43 -18.33 -21.41 -0.98
CA ARG A 43 -18.97 -20.31 -0.26
C ARG A 43 -17.92 -19.39 0.34
N PHE A 44 -18.27 -18.12 0.50
CA PHE A 44 -17.43 -17.18 1.24
C PHE A 44 -17.37 -17.54 2.72
N THR A 45 -16.27 -17.16 3.37
CA THR A 45 -16.11 -17.20 4.83
C THR A 45 -16.19 -15.79 5.38
N SER A 46 -16.83 -15.62 6.53
CA SER A 46 -16.91 -14.34 7.23
C SER A 46 -16.46 -14.51 8.67
N GLN A 47 -15.31 -13.93 9.00
CA GLN A 47 -14.72 -13.96 10.33
C GLN A 47 -14.67 -12.54 10.89
N ALA A 48 -15.20 -12.35 12.11
CA ALA A 48 -15.12 -11.07 12.79
C ALA A 48 -13.70 -10.84 13.33
N LEU A 49 -13.17 -9.64 13.11
CA LEU A 49 -11.90 -9.16 13.67
C LEU A 49 -12.24 -8.26 14.85
N LEU A 50 -11.79 -8.63 16.05
CA LEU A 50 -12.29 -8.05 17.30
C LEU A 50 -11.36 -7.00 17.93
N ASP A 51 -10.11 -6.93 17.47
CA ASP A 51 -9.09 -6.02 17.98
C ASP A 51 -8.15 -5.53 16.86
N GLU A 52 -7.30 -4.55 17.19
CA GLU A 52 -6.36 -3.95 16.24
C GLU A 52 -5.29 -4.95 15.77
N GLY A 53 -4.87 -5.90 16.61
CA GLY A 53 -3.92 -6.93 16.23
C GLY A 53 -4.47 -7.88 15.18
N ALA A 54 -5.71 -8.33 15.35
CA ALA A 54 -6.45 -9.15 14.38
C ALA A 54 -6.67 -8.39 13.07
N LEU A 55 -6.97 -7.09 13.14
CA LEU A 55 -7.10 -6.23 11.95
C LEU A 55 -5.78 -6.16 11.18
N LEU A 56 -4.68 -5.77 11.84
CA LEU A 56 -3.36 -5.64 11.20
C LEU A 56 -2.87 -6.98 10.64
N SER A 57 -3.08 -8.07 11.37
CA SER A 57 -2.73 -9.42 10.92
C SER A 57 -3.52 -9.82 9.67
N CYS A 58 -4.82 -9.52 9.61
CA CYS A 58 -5.65 -9.79 8.44
C CYS A 58 -5.25 -8.92 7.24
N MET A 59 -4.95 -7.64 7.47
CA MET A 59 -4.45 -6.74 6.43
C MET A 59 -3.13 -7.25 5.84
N ALA A 60 -2.15 -7.57 6.67
CA ALA A 60 -0.86 -8.12 6.25
C ALA A 60 -1.02 -9.47 5.53
N TYR A 61 -1.95 -10.32 6.01
CA TYR A 61 -2.28 -11.58 5.34
C TYR A 61 -2.74 -11.34 3.90
N VAL A 62 -3.68 -10.43 3.68
CA VAL A 62 -4.22 -10.11 2.35
C VAL A 62 -3.16 -9.45 1.46
N ASP A 63 -2.43 -8.47 2.00
CA ASP A 63 -1.41 -7.70 1.27
C ASP A 63 -0.23 -8.59 0.83
N LEU A 64 0.07 -9.67 1.56
CA LEU A 64 1.09 -10.66 1.19
C LEU A 64 0.59 -11.76 0.25
N ASN A 65 -0.70 -11.84 -0.09
CA ASN A 65 -1.21 -12.93 -0.93
C ASN A 65 -0.55 -13.00 -2.31
N PRO A 66 -0.37 -11.89 -3.05
CA PRO A 66 0.31 -11.94 -4.35
C PRO A 66 1.77 -12.37 -4.24
N VAL A 67 2.47 -11.94 -3.18
CA VAL A 67 3.85 -12.37 -2.91
C VAL A 67 3.92 -13.86 -2.61
N ARG A 68 3.06 -14.36 -1.73
CA ARG A 68 2.98 -15.78 -1.36
C ARG A 68 2.58 -16.69 -2.52
N ALA A 69 1.80 -16.16 -3.46
CA ALA A 69 1.41 -16.83 -4.70
C ALA A 69 2.50 -16.76 -5.79
N ALA A 70 3.62 -16.07 -5.54
CA ALA A 70 4.68 -15.79 -6.50
C ALA A 70 4.21 -14.99 -7.74
N ILE A 71 3.16 -14.18 -7.58
CA ILE A 71 2.66 -13.24 -8.61
C ILE A 71 3.43 -11.92 -8.56
N ALA A 72 3.95 -11.55 -7.38
CA ALA A 72 4.80 -10.37 -7.18
C ALA A 72 6.02 -10.74 -6.31
N ALA A 73 7.17 -10.10 -6.54
CA ALA A 73 8.34 -10.34 -5.71
C ALA A 73 8.30 -9.55 -4.38
N THR A 74 7.64 -8.39 -4.39
CA THR A 74 7.58 -7.44 -3.26
C THR A 74 6.21 -6.78 -3.14
N PRO A 75 5.87 -6.19 -1.98
CA PRO A 75 4.56 -5.55 -1.78
C PRO A 75 4.26 -4.39 -2.73
N GLU A 76 5.24 -3.57 -3.11
CA GLU A 76 5.03 -2.45 -4.05
C GLU A 76 4.79 -2.91 -5.49
N GLN A 77 5.23 -4.13 -5.83
CA GLN A 77 4.95 -4.79 -7.11
C GLN A 77 3.65 -5.61 -7.10
N SER A 78 2.93 -5.65 -5.97
CA SER A 78 1.66 -6.39 -5.88
C SER A 78 0.50 -5.57 -6.44
N ASP A 79 0.20 -5.76 -7.73
CA ASP A 79 -0.88 -5.03 -8.37
C ASP A 79 -2.25 -5.31 -7.72
N PHE A 80 -3.11 -4.29 -7.73
CA PHE A 80 -4.49 -4.34 -7.23
C PHE A 80 -4.63 -4.65 -5.72
N THR A 81 -3.60 -4.41 -4.91
CA THR A 81 -3.64 -4.55 -3.45
C THR A 81 -3.81 -3.22 -2.71
N SER A 82 -4.29 -3.28 -1.46
CA SER A 82 -4.33 -2.13 -0.57
C SER A 82 -2.94 -1.59 -0.24
N ILE A 83 -1.96 -2.47 0.01
CA ILE A 83 -0.59 -2.03 0.31
C ILE A 83 0.03 -1.25 -0.85
N GLN A 84 -0.18 -1.67 -2.10
CA GLN A 84 0.35 -0.93 -3.24
C GLN A 84 -0.27 0.48 -3.32
N LEU A 85 -1.58 0.61 -3.09
CA LEU A 85 -2.24 1.92 -3.05
C LEU A 85 -1.71 2.81 -1.94
N ARG A 86 -1.41 2.24 -0.76
CA ARG A 86 -0.81 2.96 0.36
C ARG A 86 0.61 3.42 0.05
N ILE A 87 1.43 2.55 -0.54
CA ILE A 87 2.80 2.85 -0.94
C ILE A 87 2.84 3.98 -1.97
N LYS A 88 2.03 3.88 -3.04
CA LYS A 88 1.94 4.90 -4.09
C LYS A 88 1.52 6.27 -3.55
N ALA A 89 0.68 6.31 -2.51
CA ALA A 89 0.30 7.55 -1.83
C ALA A 89 1.42 8.05 -0.90
N ALA A 90 2.05 7.14 -0.14
CA ALA A 90 3.10 7.46 0.82
C ALA A 90 4.33 8.10 0.17
N ILE A 91 4.73 7.60 -1.01
CA ILE A 91 5.77 8.20 -1.87
C ILE A 91 5.50 9.69 -2.14
N LYS A 92 4.22 10.07 -2.28
CA LYS A 92 3.80 11.46 -2.50
C LYS A 92 3.60 12.25 -1.21
N GLY A 93 3.90 11.67 -0.05
CA GLY A 93 3.59 12.25 1.26
C GLY A 93 2.10 12.25 1.60
N GLU A 94 1.29 11.40 0.96
CA GLU A 94 -0.17 11.37 1.09
C GLU A 94 -0.70 10.05 1.69
N GLN A 95 -1.98 10.05 2.07
CA GLN A 95 -2.74 8.84 2.39
C GLN A 95 -3.83 8.61 1.33
N PRO A 96 -4.11 7.36 0.93
CA PRO A 96 -5.09 7.07 -0.12
C PRO A 96 -6.52 7.37 0.32
N LYS A 97 -7.25 8.19 -0.45
CA LYS A 97 -8.62 8.65 -0.14
C LYS A 97 -9.67 7.54 -0.01
N LYS A 98 -9.45 6.40 -0.67
CA LYS A 98 -10.39 5.26 -0.70
C LYS A 98 -10.20 4.28 0.47
N LEU A 99 -9.12 4.40 1.23
CA LEU A 99 -8.82 3.52 2.36
C LEU A 99 -8.88 4.29 3.67
N LEU A 100 -9.14 3.58 4.77
CA LEU A 100 -9.04 4.16 6.09
C LEU A 100 -7.56 4.56 6.35
N PRO A 101 -7.28 5.83 6.72
CA PRO A 101 -5.91 6.31 6.88
C PRO A 101 -5.28 5.75 8.16
N PHE A 102 -3.95 5.63 8.16
CA PHE A 102 -3.19 5.42 9.39
C PHE A 102 -3.04 6.76 10.12
N VAL A 103 -3.33 6.78 11.41
CA VAL A 103 -3.29 8.00 12.25
C VAL A 103 -2.18 7.98 13.29
N GLY A 104 -1.33 6.95 13.29
CA GLY A 104 -0.25 6.79 14.26
C GLY A 104 -0.74 6.45 15.66
N ASN A 105 0.18 6.59 16.63
CA ASN A 105 -0.05 6.30 18.04
C ASN A 105 -0.43 7.55 18.87
N ASP A 106 -0.61 8.70 18.23
CA ASP A 106 -0.91 9.95 18.94
C ASP A 106 -2.34 9.96 19.48
N HIS A 107 -2.44 9.71 20.79
CA HIS A 107 -3.70 9.63 21.54
C HIS A 107 -4.42 10.98 21.73
N HIS A 108 -3.81 12.09 21.30
CA HIS A 108 -4.26 13.43 21.65
C HIS A 108 -5.47 13.95 20.85
N LYS A 109 -5.78 13.34 19.69
CA LYS A 109 -6.96 13.70 18.90
C LYS A 109 -7.79 12.47 18.58
N LYS A 110 -9.11 12.56 18.72
CA LYS A 110 -10.07 11.55 18.23
C LYS A 110 -10.12 11.55 16.69
N THR A 111 -9.02 11.23 16.04
CA THR A 111 -8.96 11.08 14.58
C THR A 111 -9.51 9.71 14.21
N LYS A 112 -10.42 9.69 13.23
CA LYS A 112 -10.98 8.45 12.68
C LYS A 112 -9.94 7.81 11.76
N GLY A 113 -9.35 6.70 12.17
CA GLY A 113 -8.34 5.99 11.38
C GLY A 113 -7.82 4.72 12.05
N ILE A 114 -6.90 4.04 11.37
CA ILE A 114 -6.15 2.90 11.89
C ILE A 114 -5.08 3.44 12.84
N ARG A 115 -5.13 3.02 14.11
CA ARG A 115 -4.21 3.45 15.17
C ARG A 115 -2.90 2.66 15.10
N PHE A 116 -2.14 2.95 14.08
CA PHE A 116 -0.83 2.38 13.85
C PHE A 116 -0.06 3.33 12.93
N SER A 117 1.27 3.28 12.95
CA SER A 117 2.08 4.02 11.97
C SER A 117 1.99 3.33 10.61
N LEU A 118 1.92 4.11 9.53
CA LEU A 118 2.02 3.53 8.19
C LEU A 118 3.42 2.93 7.97
N GLN A 119 4.48 3.60 8.44
CA GLN A 119 5.84 3.10 8.28
C GLN A 119 6.02 1.77 9.03
N ASP A 120 5.60 1.70 10.30
CA ASP A 120 5.63 0.45 11.06
C ASP A 120 4.81 -0.66 10.39
N TYR A 121 3.67 -0.30 9.77
CA TYR A 121 2.87 -1.28 9.02
C TYR A 121 3.63 -1.82 7.80
N LEU A 122 4.28 -0.96 7.02
CA LEU A 122 5.06 -1.39 5.87
C LEU A 122 6.20 -2.32 6.31
N THR A 123 6.93 -1.94 7.36
CA THR A 123 8.00 -2.76 7.96
C THR A 123 7.47 -4.11 8.41
N LEU A 124 6.36 -4.13 9.16
CA LEU A 124 5.71 -5.37 9.62
C LEU A 124 5.37 -6.30 8.45
N VAL A 125 4.82 -5.75 7.35
CA VAL A 125 4.49 -6.56 6.17
C VAL A 125 5.74 -7.08 5.46
N ASP A 126 6.78 -6.26 5.31
CA ASP A 126 8.04 -6.67 4.69
C ASP A 126 8.74 -7.78 5.48
N GLU A 127 8.90 -7.59 6.79
CA GLU A 127 9.49 -8.59 7.69
C GLU A 127 8.69 -9.89 7.67
N THR A 128 7.36 -9.80 7.75
CA THR A 128 6.47 -10.99 7.67
C THR A 128 6.55 -11.67 6.31
N GLY A 129 6.76 -10.92 5.23
CA GLY A 129 6.88 -11.44 3.87
C GLY A 129 8.21 -12.15 3.60
N ARG A 130 9.26 -11.85 4.37
CA ARG A 130 10.58 -12.53 4.31
C ARG A 130 10.60 -13.86 5.03
N VAL A 131 9.67 -14.09 5.96
CA VAL A 131 9.56 -15.36 6.68
C VAL A 131 9.21 -16.48 5.69
N LEU A 132 10.12 -17.42 5.53
CA LEU A 132 9.89 -18.61 4.71
C LEU A 132 8.76 -19.45 5.31
N ARG A 133 7.77 -19.78 4.47
CA ARG A 133 6.68 -20.68 4.81
C ARG A 133 6.73 -21.90 3.91
N GLU A 134 6.86 -23.08 4.52
CA GLU A 134 6.94 -24.36 3.78
C GLU A 134 5.69 -24.61 2.91
N ASP A 135 4.54 -24.04 3.27
CA ASP A 135 3.27 -24.20 2.55
C ASP A 135 3.04 -23.20 1.40
N LYS A 136 3.96 -22.26 1.16
CA LYS A 136 3.80 -21.20 0.15
C LYS A 136 4.92 -21.21 -0.89
N ARG A 137 4.60 -20.72 -2.09
CA ARG A 137 5.50 -20.75 -3.25
C ARG A 137 6.44 -19.54 -3.30
N GLY A 138 5.97 -18.39 -2.85
CA GLY A 138 6.73 -17.14 -2.87
C GLY A 138 7.06 -16.62 -1.48
N VAL A 139 8.18 -15.92 -1.41
CA VAL A 139 8.76 -15.28 -0.23
C VAL A 139 9.52 -14.04 -0.69
N ILE A 140 9.57 -12.99 0.12
CA ILE A 140 10.44 -11.83 -0.17
C ILE A 140 11.89 -12.29 0.05
N ASN A 141 12.76 -12.07 -0.95
CA ASN A 141 14.16 -12.43 -0.85
C ASN A 141 14.84 -11.67 0.30
N ALA A 142 15.48 -12.40 1.22
CA ALA A 142 16.15 -11.85 2.39
C ALA A 142 17.26 -10.83 2.05
N GLU A 143 17.90 -10.96 0.88
CA GLU A 143 18.97 -10.06 0.42
C GLU A 143 18.45 -8.71 -0.11
N VAL A 144 17.14 -8.59 -0.35
CA VAL A 144 16.54 -7.32 -0.81
C VAL A 144 16.52 -6.32 0.35
N THR A 145 16.85 -5.06 0.09
CA THR A 145 16.83 -3.99 1.12
C THR A 145 15.45 -3.87 1.79
N ASP A 146 15.39 -3.37 3.02
CA ASP A 146 14.13 -3.16 3.74
C ASP A 146 13.18 -2.22 2.95
N ILE A 147 11.88 -2.36 3.20
CA ILE A 147 10.86 -1.63 2.45
C ILE A 147 10.98 -0.11 2.60
N LEU A 148 11.37 0.42 3.76
CA LEU A 148 11.47 1.87 3.94
C LEU A 148 12.65 2.43 3.14
N SER A 149 13.77 1.72 3.08
CA SER A 149 14.89 2.05 2.22
C SER A 149 14.54 1.94 0.73
N ARG A 150 13.80 0.90 0.32
CA ARG A 150 13.36 0.72 -1.08
C ARG A 150 12.37 1.77 -1.56
N LEU A 151 11.53 2.26 -0.65
CA LEU A 151 10.57 3.33 -0.90
C LEU A 151 11.12 4.71 -0.55
N HIS A 152 12.34 4.75 -0.03
CA HIS A 152 13.02 5.95 0.45
C HIS A 152 12.20 6.78 1.45
N LEU A 153 11.47 6.07 2.31
CA LEU A 153 10.68 6.61 3.42
C LEU A 153 11.43 6.57 4.76
N SER A 154 12.71 6.22 4.76
CA SER A 154 13.56 6.10 5.96
C SER A 154 13.93 7.45 6.57
N ASP A 155 13.94 7.55 7.90
CA ASP A 155 14.35 8.74 8.67
C ASP A 155 15.78 9.21 8.36
N GLU A 156 16.68 8.34 7.89
CA GLU A 156 18.08 8.70 7.61
C GLU A 156 18.23 9.76 6.51
N SER A 157 17.40 9.74 5.48
CA SER A 157 17.45 10.75 4.42
C SER A 157 16.98 12.12 4.93
N TRP A 158 15.93 12.14 5.76
CA TRP A 158 15.42 13.36 6.40
C TRP A 158 16.38 13.89 7.47
N LEU A 159 16.87 13.04 8.38
CA LEU A 159 17.84 13.41 9.42
C LEU A 159 19.12 13.97 8.82
N LYS A 160 19.63 13.35 7.75
CA LYS A 160 20.78 13.84 7.00
C LYS A 160 20.48 15.18 6.32
N LEU A 161 19.32 15.31 5.67
CA LEU A 161 18.85 16.60 5.13
C LEU A 161 18.76 17.68 6.20
N THR A 162 18.21 17.39 7.39
CA THR A 162 18.00 18.42 8.43
C THR A 162 19.25 18.77 9.21
N ASN A 163 20.18 17.83 9.42
CA ASN A 163 21.41 18.09 10.17
C ASN A 163 22.53 18.66 9.30
N ASP A 164 22.60 18.28 8.03
CA ASP A 164 23.68 18.66 7.12
C ASP A 164 23.17 19.49 5.92
N PHE A 165 22.01 20.15 6.04
CA PHE A 165 21.32 20.83 4.93
C PHE A 165 22.23 21.75 4.12
N GLU A 166 22.95 22.64 4.81
CA GLU A 166 23.85 23.64 4.23
C GLU A 166 25.16 23.03 3.71
N ALA A 167 25.55 21.85 4.21
CA ALA A 167 26.71 21.12 3.73
C ALA A 167 26.39 20.29 2.47
N ILE A 168 25.16 19.79 2.37
CA ILE A 168 24.70 18.94 1.27
C ILE A 168 24.25 19.78 0.07
N PHE A 169 23.62 20.93 0.30
CA PHE A 169 23.14 21.80 -0.77
C PHE A 169 23.78 23.18 -0.68
N THR A 170 24.56 23.53 -1.70
CA THR A 170 25.23 24.83 -1.84
C THR A 170 24.44 25.83 -2.70
N GLY A 171 23.24 25.47 -3.14
CA GLY A 171 22.42 26.25 -4.06
C GLY A 171 20.94 25.88 -3.94
N ALA A 172 20.17 25.99 -5.04
CA ALA A 172 18.76 25.61 -5.04
C ALA A 172 18.56 24.15 -4.64
N VAL A 173 17.48 23.88 -3.91
CA VAL A 173 17.14 22.55 -3.35
C VAL A 173 15.78 22.13 -3.88
N GLY A 174 15.69 20.90 -4.34
CA GLY A 174 14.45 20.31 -4.85
C GLY A 174 14.70 18.95 -5.49
N THR A 175 13.63 18.29 -5.92
CA THR A 175 13.70 17.12 -6.81
C THR A 175 14.49 17.45 -8.09
N VAL A 176 15.03 16.46 -8.79
CA VAL A 176 15.78 16.58 -10.04
C VAL A 176 14.93 17.32 -11.07
N GLU A 177 13.65 16.99 -11.18
CA GLU A 177 12.71 17.72 -12.04
C GLU A 177 12.69 19.21 -11.71
N HIS A 178 12.33 19.58 -10.47
CA HIS A 178 12.34 20.98 -10.04
C HIS A 178 13.72 21.68 -10.14
N LEU A 179 14.83 20.98 -9.95
CA LEU A 179 16.18 21.55 -10.11
C LEU A 179 16.52 21.81 -11.58
N CYS A 180 16.10 20.92 -12.48
CA CYS A 180 16.22 21.10 -13.92
C CYS A 180 15.36 22.28 -14.39
N GLU A 181 14.11 22.35 -13.93
CA GLU A 181 13.21 23.48 -14.23
C GLU A 181 13.76 24.81 -13.72
N PHE A 182 14.22 24.84 -12.47
CA PHE A 182 14.86 26.03 -11.90
C PHE A 182 16.07 26.44 -12.72
N SER A 183 16.99 25.52 -13.02
CA SER A 183 18.22 25.82 -13.78
C SER A 183 17.92 26.36 -15.17
N ALA A 184 16.92 25.81 -15.86
CA ALA A 184 16.46 26.31 -17.15
C ALA A 184 15.87 27.72 -17.03
N HIS A 185 15.09 27.98 -15.96
CA HIS A 185 14.46 29.28 -15.72
C HIS A 185 15.48 30.40 -15.42
N VAL A 186 16.51 30.13 -14.61
CA VAL A 186 17.58 31.11 -14.31
C VAL A 186 18.71 31.13 -15.36
N GLY A 187 18.62 30.33 -16.42
CA GLY A 187 19.63 30.31 -17.51
C GLY A 187 20.97 29.71 -17.11
N LEU A 188 20.99 28.80 -16.12
CA LEU A 188 22.20 28.12 -15.68
C LEU A 188 22.58 27.00 -16.66
N GLN A 189 23.83 27.02 -17.12
CA GLN A 189 24.40 26.01 -18.02
C GLN A 189 24.58 24.63 -17.35
N ARG A 190 24.59 24.58 -16.01
CA ARG A 190 24.74 23.35 -15.22
C ARG A 190 23.81 23.36 -14.01
N THR A 191 23.04 22.28 -13.87
CA THR A 191 22.20 22.02 -12.70
C THR A 191 23.05 21.45 -11.57
N HIS A 192 23.30 22.26 -10.55
CA HIS A 192 24.03 21.85 -9.35
C HIS A 192 23.11 21.09 -8.40
N GLY A 193 23.68 20.21 -7.57
CA GLY A 193 22.91 19.47 -6.58
C GLY A 193 22.13 18.26 -7.11
N ILE A 194 22.22 17.91 -8.41
CA ILE A 194 21.50 16.73 -8.97
C ILE A 194 21.86 15.43 -8.24
N ALA A 195 23.15 15.18 -7.96
CA ALA A 195 23.57 13.94 -7.31
C ALA A 195 22.99 13.84 -5.88
N ASN A 196 23.03 14.96 -5.14
CA ASN A 196 22.51 15.03 -3.77
C ASN A 196 20.98 15.01 -3.75
N ALA A 197 20.33 15.65 -4.72
CA ALA A 197 18.90 15.54 -4.92
C ALA A 197 18.49 14.11 -5.31
N LYS A 198 19.25 13.40 -6.14
CA LYS A 198 18.97 11.98 -6.43
C LYS A 198 19.16 11.08 -5.21
N ALA A 199 20.11 11.40 -4.34
CA ALA A 199 20.37 10.64 -3.14
C ALA A 199 19.36 10.93 -2.02
N CYS A 200 18.89 12.17 -1.91
CA CYS A 200 18.14 12.65 -0.74
C CYS A 200 16.69 13.09 -1.03
N LEU A 201 16.32 13.39 -2.28
CA LEU A 201 15.05 14.06 -2.62
C LEU A 201 14.24 13.42 -3.78
N ASN A 202 14.88 12.67 -4.68
CA ASN A 202 14.23 11.96 -5.82
C ASN A 202 14.26 10.46 -5.68
N SER A 203 14.75 10.02 -4.55
CA SER A 203 14.49 8.70 -4.04
C SER A 203 13.01 8.59 -3.62
N ALA A 204 12.26 9.70 -3.46
CA ALA A 204 10.80 9.68 -3.30
C ALA A 204 10.08 9.07 -4.51
#